data_AF-M1BYK6-F1
#
_entry.id   AF-M1BYK6-F1
#
_cell.length_a   1.000
_cell.length_b   1.000
_cell.length_c   1.000
_cell.angle_alpha   90.00
_cell.angle_beta   90.00
_cell.angle_gamma   90.00
#
_symmetry.space_group_name_H-M   'P 1'
#
loop_
_entity.id
_entity.type
_entity.pdbx_description
1 polymer ?
#
loop_
_entity_poly.entity_id
_entity_poly.type
_entity_poly.pdbx_seq_one_letter_code
_entity_poly.pdbx_strand_id
1 'polypeptide(L)'
;MDASFVDHGYVVSRKTNSIGPLELCIVERGTFKKILEHFIGNGAALSQFKTPRCTSNQNLLRILNVCTIKRFYSTAYMGDRMFVT
;
A
#
# COMPACT_ATOMS: atom_id res chain seq x y z
N MET A 1 10.71 -3.20 4.39
CA MET A 1 9.59 -2.53 5.11
C MET A 1 9.97 -1.08 5.33
N ASP A 2 9.41 -0.33 6.29
CA ASP A 2 9.78 1.09 6.54
C ASP A 2 11.30 1.39 6.47
N ALA A 3 12.14 0.53 7.06
CA ALA A 3 13.61 0.67 7.06
C ALA A 3 14.29 0.57 5.67
N SER A 4 13.56 0.11 4.64
CA SER A 4 14.07 0.02 3.27
C SER A 4 13.98 1.36 2.52
N PHE A 5 13.23 2.33 3.04
CA PHE A 5 13.12 3.65 2.46
C PHE A 5 14.21 4.54 3.04
N VAL A 6 15.13 5.00 2.17
CA VAL A 6 16.23 5.91 2.53
C VAL A 6 15.88 7.39 2.33
N ASP A 7 14.70 7.67 1.78
CA ASP A 7 14.23 9.03 1.56
C ASP A 7 14.05 9.77 2.89
N HIS A 8 14.75 10.89 3.05
CA HIS A 8 14.77 11.63 4.30
C HIS A 8 13.38 12.19 4.66
N GLY A 9 12.60 12.60 3.65
CA GLY A 9 11.24 13.10 3.87
C GLY A 9 10.31 12.04 4.45
N TYR A 10 10.36 10.83 3.89
CA TYR A 10 9.63 9.68 4.41
C TYR A 10 10.08 9.28 5.82
N VAL A 11 11.39 9.15 6.04
CA VAL A 11 11.95 8.75 7.34
C VAL A 11 11.57 9.74 8.45
N VAL A 12 11.72 11.05 8.20
CA VAL A 12 11.32 12.07 9.18
C VAL A 12 9.82 12.00 9.45
N SER A 13 8.99 11.92 8.41
CA SER A 13 7.52 11.87 8.56
C SER A 13 7.05 10.64 9.33
N ARG A 14 7.73 9.51 9.19
CA ARG A 14 7.47 8.28 9.97
C ARG A 14 7.90 8.42 11.42
N LYS A 15 9.04 9.07 11.70
CA LYS A 15 9.50 9.35 13.07
C LYS A 15 8.66 10.39 13.81
N THR A 16 8.17 11.42 13.11
CA THR A 16 7.30 12.45 13.68
C THR A 16 5.83 12.02 13.76
N ASN A 17 5.49 10.80 13.32
CA ASN A 17 4.13 10.26 13.24
C ASN A 17 3.17 11.05 12.33
N SER A 18 3.69 11.87 11.41
CA SER A 18 2.89 12.52 10.37
C SER A 18 2.40 11.52 9.31
N ILE A 19 3.15 10.44 9.11
CA ILE A 19 2.75 9.27 8.31
C ILE A 19 2.70 8.06 9.25
N GLY A 20 1.62 7.29 9.20
CA GLY A 20 1.45 6.05 9.98
C GLY A 20 2.38 4.90 9.54
N PRO A 21 2.44 3.79 10.29
CA PRO A 21 3.26 2.63 9.94
C PRO A 21 2.93 2.07 8.57
N LEU A 22 3.96 1.69 7.81
CA LEU A 22 3.75 1.08 6.51
C LEU A 22 3.01 -0.24 6.70
N GLU A 23 1.98 -0.41 5.89
CA GLU A 23 1.18 -1.62 5.87
C GLU A 23 1.50 -2.47 4.64
N LEU A 24 1.88 -3.72 4.87
CA LEU A 24 2.02 -4.75 3.86
C LEU A 24 0.75 -5.62 3.84
N CYS A 25 -0.02 -5.50 2.77
CA CYS A 25 -1.18 -6.35 2.52
C CYS A 25 -0.78 -7.48 1.55
N ILE A 26 -0.90 -8.73 2.00
CA ILE A 26 -0.79 -9.91 1.14
C ILE A 26 -2.16 -10.16 0.53
N VAL A 27 -2.23 -10.28 -0.80
CA VAL A 27 -3.48 -10.52 -1.53
C VAL A 27 -3.53 -11.95 -2.09
N GLU A 28 -4.75 -12.40 -2.37
CA GLU A 28 -4.99 -13.67 -3.05
C GLU A 28 -4.34 -13.70 -4.44
N ARG A 29 -3.90 -14.89 -4.89
CA ARG A 29 -3.46 -15.09 -6.28
C ARG A 29 -4.61 -14.74 -7.23
N GLY A 30 -4.29 -14.01 -8.30
CA GLY A 30 -5.28 -13.56 -9.27
C GLY A 30 -5.97 -12.23 -8.93
N THR A 31 -5.68 -11.60 -7.79
CA THR A 31 -6.23 -10.26 -7.44
C THR A 31 -5.97 -9.22 -8.52
N PHE A 32 -4.75 -9.15 -9.06
CA PHE A 32 -4.42 -8.21 -10.13
C PHE A 32 -5.12 -8.53 -11.46
N LYS A 33 -5.49 -9.80 -11.70
CA LYS A 33 -6.32 -10.19 -12.83
C LYS A 33 -7.76 -9.67 -12.64
N LYS A 34 -8.33 -9.78 -11.43
CA LYS A 34 -9.64 -9.19 -11.09
C LYS A 34 -9.62 -7.66 -11.30
N ILE A 35 -8.51 -6.99 -10.96
CA ILE A 35 -8.34 -5.55 -11.23
C ILE A 35 -8.33 -5.28 -12.74
N LEU A 36 -7.55 -6.03 -13.52
CA LEU A 36 -7.54 -5.89 -14.98
C LEU A 36 -8.94 -6.07 -15.57
N GLU A 37 -9.67 -7.12 -15.19
CA GLU A 37 -11.03 -7.39 -15.64
C GLU A 37 -11.99 -6.24 -15.30
N HIS A 38 -11.83 -5.62 -14.12
CA HIS A 38 -12.59 -4.43 -13.75
C HIS A 38 -12.33 -3.24 -14.68
N PHE A 39 -11.08 -3.01 -15.10
CA PHE A 39 -10.76 -1.94 -16.06
C PHE A 39 -11.30 -2.23 -17.46
N ILE A 40 -11.22 -3.49 -17.92
CA ILE A 40 -11.80 -3.90 -19.21
C ILE A 40 -13.32 -3.70 -19.19
N GLY A 41 -13.99 -4.10 -18.11
CA GLY A 41 -15.44 -3.88 -17.93
C GLY A 41 -15.84 -2.40 -17.93
N ASN A 42 -14.93 -1.51 -17.52
CA ASN A 42 -15.11 -0.06 -17.57
C ASN A 42 -14.66 0.57 -18.90
N GLY A 43 -14.38 -0.23 -19.94
CA GLY A 43 -14.07 0.24 -21.29
C GLY A 43 -12.59 0.48 -21.59
N ALA A 44 -11.66 0.06 -20.72
CA ALA A 44 -10.24 0.15 -21.02
C ALA A 44 -9.80 -0.91 -22.03
N ALA A 45 -8.98 -0.52 -23.01
CA ALA A 45 -8.38 -1.47 -23.94
C ALA A 45 -7.32 -2.34 -23.23
N LEU A 46 -7.37 -3.66 -23.43
CA LEU A 46 -6.42 -4.62 -22.83
C LEU A 46 -4.96 -4.25 -23.12
N SER A 47 -4.67 -3.78 -24.34
CA SER A 47 -3.33 -3.37 -24.78
C SER A 47 -2.80 -2.12 -24.08
N GLN A 48 -3.68 -1.34 -23.45
CA GLN A 48 -3.32 -0.10 -22.76
C GLN A 48 -3.27 -0.28 -21.24
N PHE A 49 -3.75 -1.41 -20.71
CA PHE A 49 -3.77 -1.63 -19.28
C PHE A 49 -2.35 -1.80 -18.74
N LYS A 50 -1.97 -0.91 -17.82
CA LYS A 50 -0.80 -1.06 -16.97
C LYS A 50 -1.25 -1.08 -15.52
N THR A 51 -0.75 -2.05 -14.76
CA THR A 51 -1.04 -2.13 -13.32
C THR A 51 -0.50 -0.86 -12.63
N PRO A 52 -1.35 -0.07 -11.96
CA PRO A 52 -0.89 1.12 -11.25
C PRO A 52 -0.02 0.72 -10.06
N ARG A 53 1.13 1.40 -9.91
CA ARG A 53 2.07 1.18 -8.79
C ARG A 53 1.59 1.84 -7.50
N CYS A 54 0.89 2.95 -7.62
CA CYS A 54 0.22 3.67 -6.54
C CYS A 54 -1.13 4.15 -7.07
N THR A 55 -2.17 4.09 -6.26
CA THR A 55 -3.51 4.50 -6.67
C THR A 55 -4.27 5.13 -5.51
N SER A 56 -5.04 6.17 -5.83
CA SER A 56 -6.03 6.78 -4.95
C SER A 56 -7.46 6.41 -5.36
N ASN A 57 -7.63 5.48 -6.32
CA ASN A 57 -8.94 5.10 -6.83
C ASN A 57 -9.65 4.18 -5.82
N GLN A 58 -10.78 4.66 -5.30
CA GLN A 58 -11.61 3.97 -4.30
C GLN A 58 -12.05 2.57 -4.73
N ASN A 59 -12.35 2.35 -6.01
CA ASN A 59 -12.79 1.03 -6.50
C ASN A 59 -11.66 0.01 -6.47
N LEU A 60 -10.44 0.41 -6.87
CA LEU A 60 -9.26 -0.47 -6.79
C LEU A 60 -8.92 -0.78 -5.34
N LEU A 61 -8.95 0.23 -4.47
CA LEU A 61 -8.72 0.05 -3.04
C LEU A 61 -9.72 -0.93 -2.44
N ARG A 62 -10.99 -0.89 -2.87
CA ARG A 62 -12.01 -1.86 -2.46
C ARG A 62 -11.69 -3.28 -2.91
N ILE A 63 -11.30 -3.48 -4.18
CA ILE A 63 -10.92 -4.79 -4.71
C ILE A 63 -9.72 -5.36 -3.93
N LEU A 64 -8.68 -4.53 -3.74
CA LEU A 64 -7.48 -4.91 -2.98
C LEU A 64 -7.85 -5.30 -1.54
N ASN A 65 -8.69 -4.50 -0.87
CA ASN A 65 -9.10 -4.77 0.50
C ASN A 65 -9.89 -6.08 0.64
N VAL A 66 -10.82 -6.35 -0.27
CA VAL A 66 -11.60 -7.61 -0.29
C VAL A 66 -10.72 -8.83 -0.57
N CYS A 67 -9.72 -8.68 -1.43
CA CYS A 67 -8.82 -9.78 -1.79
C CYS A 67 -7.60 -9.91 -0.86
N THR A 68 -7.50 -9.08 0.19
CA THR A 68 -6.39 -9.14 1.15
C THR A 68 -6.58 -10.33 2.08
N ILE A 69 -5.58 -11.21 2.13
CA ILE A 69 -5.58 -12.42 2.99
C ILE A 69 -4.85 -12.20 4.32
N LYS A 70 -3.83 -11.32 4.35
CA LYS A 70 -3.06 -11.01 5.56
C LYS A 70 -2.56 -9.57 5.51
N ARG A 71 -2.46 -8.94 6.68
CA ARG A 71 -2.00 -7.56 6.86
C ARG A 71 -0.87 -7.56 7.88
N PHE A 72 0.21 -6.84 7.56
CA PHE A 72 1.35 -6.67 8.45
C PHE A 72 1.69 -5.19 8.54
N TYR A 73 1.82 -4.68 9.75
CA TYR A 73 2.25 -3.31 9.99
C TYR A 73 3.73 -3.29 10.33
N SER A 74 4.43 -2.27 9.87
CA SER A 74 5.81 -2.09 10.29
C SER A 74 5.89 -1.67 11.75
N THR A 75 6.76 -2.35 12.47
CA THR A 75 7.14 -2.02 13.84
C THR A 75 8.32 -1.06 13.91
N ALA A 76 8.88 -0.66 12.77
CA ALA A 76 9.94 0.33 12.72
C ALA A 76 9.44 1.67 13.27
N TYR A 77 10.27 2.30 14.09
CA TYR A 77 10.00 3.61 14.72
C TYR A 77 8.84 3.63 15.72
N MET A 78 8.20 2.48 16.05
CA MET A 78 7.18 2.40 17.11
C MET A 78 7.75 2.59 18.53
N GLY A 79 9.09 2.56 18.68
CA GLY A 79 9.81 2.61 19.97
C GLY A 79 10.67 3.85 20.23
N ASP A 80 10.74 4.84 19.33
CA ASP A 80 11.60 6.03 19.51
C ASP A 80 11.04 7.06 20.53
N ARG A 81 10.02 6.68 21.32
CA ARG A 81 9.63 7.36 22.57
C ARG A 81 10.33 6.69 23.77
N MET A 82 11.65 6.61 23.75
CA MET A 82 12.42 6.43 24.99
C MET A 82 12.70 7.83 25.56
N PHE A 83 11.87 8.20 26.54
CA PHE A 83 12.08 9.23 27.57
C PHE A 83 12.73 10.56 27.14
N VAL A 84 11.92 11.61 27.03
CA VAL A 84 12.36 12.94 27.46
C VAL A 84 11.57 13.24 28.74
N THR A 85 12.23 12.98 29.87
CA THR A 85 11.86 13.54 31.18
C THR A 85 12.44 14.94 31.28
#